data_AF-S7U1A3-F1
#
_entry.id   AF-S7U1A3-F1
#
_cell.length_a   1.000
_cell.length_b   1.000
_cell.length_c   1.000
_cell.angle_alpha   90.00
_cell.angle_beta   90.00
_cell.angle_gamma   90.00
#
_symmetry.space_group_name_H-M   'P 1'
#
loop_
_entity.id
_entity.type
_entity.pdbx_description
1 polymer ?
#
loop_
_entity_poly.entity_id
_entity_poly.type
_entity_poly.pdbx_seq_one_letter_code
_entity_poly.pdbx_strand_id
1 'polypeptide(L)' 'MEADPIVRLYLDAEALEAVAKLLPEEHEGIGLVLGLLGADIRKCGEAMEARETAKARL' A
#
# COMPACT_ATOMS: atom_id res chain seq x y z
N MET A 1 -14.53 13.37 7.95
CA MET A 1 -13.37 13.02 8.80
C MET A 1 -12.32 12.49 7.86
N GLU A 2 -11.20 13.18 7.72
CA GLU A 2 -10.12 12.74 6.83
C GLU A 2 -9.52 11.45 7.43
N ALA A 3 -9.43 10.39 6.64
CA ALA A 3 -8.93 9.10 7.12
C ALA A 3 -7.46 9.22 7.52
N ASP A 4 -7.07 8.54 8.60
CA ASP A 4 -5.68 8.46 9.08
C ASP A 4 -4.74 8.18 7.88
N PRO A 5 -3.70 9.02 7.67
CA PRO A 5 -2.77 8.86 6.55
C PRO A 5 -2.15 7.46 6.45
N ILE A 6 -1.87 6.79 7.58
CA ILE A 6 -1.32 5.43 7.61
C ILE A 6 -2.37 4.43 7.12
N VAL A 7 -3.61 4.56 7.58
CA VAL A 7 -4.73 3.72 7.12
C VAL A 7 -4.96 3.89 5.62
N ARG A 8 -4.85 5.12 5.09
CA ARG A 8 -4.96 5.38 3.65
C ARG A 8 -3.91 4.64 2.84
N LEU A 9 -2.65 4.61 3.29
CA LEU A 9 -1.59 3.87 2.60
C LEU A 9 -1.91 2.38 2.50
N TYR A 10 -2.40 1.77 3.58
CA TYR A 10 -2.78 0.36 3.55
C TYR A 10 -3.96 0.09 2.60
N LEU A 11 -4.97 0.96 2.58
CA LEU A 11 -6.10 0.85 1.66
C LEU A 11 -5.67 1.00 0.19
N ASP A 12 -4.78 1.95 -0.11
CA ASP A 12 -4.25 2.17 -1.45
C ASP A 12 -3.40 0.96 -1.91
N ALA A 13 -2.59 0.39 -1.01
CA ALA A 13 -1.82 -0.81 -1.29
C ALA A 13 -2.72 -2.02 -1.62
N GLU A 14 -3.76 -2.24 -0.81
CA GLU A 14 -4.73 -3.32 -1.04
C GLU A 14 -5.50 -3.13 -2.35
N ALA A 15 -5.91 -1.91 -2.68
CA ALA A 15 -6.58 -1.60 -3.92
C ALA A 15 -5.69 -1.91 -5.14
N LEU A 16 -4.41 -1.55 -5.08
CA LEU A 16 -3.45 -1.85 -6.16
C LEU A 16 -3.22 -3.35 -6.33
N GLU A 17 -3.05 -4.09 -5.24
CA GLU A 17 -2.94 -5.55 -5.29
C GLU A 17 -4.20 -6.23 -5.84
N ALA A 18 -5.39 -5.71 -5.51
CA ALA A 18 -6.65 -6.21 -6.03
C ALA A 18 -6.78 -5.95 -7.53
N VAL A 19 -6.48 -4.74 -8.00
CA VAL A 19 -6.51 -4.40 -9.43
C VAL A 19 -5.50 -5.23 -10.19
N ALA A 20 -4.28 -5.41 -9.67
CA ALA A 20 -3.24 -6.23 -10.29
C ALA A 20 -3.71 -7.66 -10.59
N LYS A 21 -4.50 -8.26 -9.68
CA LYS A 21 -5.04 -9.63 -9.80
C LYS A 21 -6.23 -9.75 -10.76
N LEU A 22 -6.91 -8.64 -11.05
CA LEU A 22 -8.08 -8.60 -11.92
C LEU A 22 -7.74 -8.28 -13.38
N LEU A 23 -6.49 -7.93 -13.68
CA LEU A 23 -6.08 -7.59 -15.02
C LEU A 23 -6.03 -8.83 -15.94
N PRO A 24 -6.45 -8.70 -17.21
CA PRO A 24 -6.23 -9.73 -18.23
C PRO A 24 -4.76 -10.06 -18.42
N GLU A 25 -4.46 -11.27 -18.91
CA GLU A 25 -3.11 -11.78 -19.15
C GLU A 25 -2.31 -10.87 -20.12
N GLU A 26 -2.99 -10.28 -21.11
CA GLU A 26 -2.45 -9.27 -22.04
C GLU A 26 -1.89 -8.02 -21.35
N HIS A 27 -2.23 -7.82 -20.07
CA HIS A 27 -1.82 -6.69 -19.24
C HIS A 27 -0.98 -7.14 -18.03
N GLU A 28 -0.39 -8.34 -18.05
CA GLU A 28 0.46 -8.84 -16.96
C GLU A 28 1.57 -7.87 -16.55
N GLY A 29 2.18 -7.16 -17.52
CA GLY A 29 3.19 -6.15 -17.22
C GLY A 29 2.65 -5.01 -16.36
N ILE A 30 1.40 -4.59 -16.58
CA ILE A 30 0.73 -3.57 -15.76
C ILE A 30 0.40 -4.18 -14.39
N GLY A 31 -0.11 -5.41 -14.36
CA GLY A 31 -0.38 -6.13 -13.10
C GLY A 31 0.85 -6.24 -12.21
N LEU A 32 2.01 -6.57 -12.79
CA LEU A 32 3.28 -6.61 -12.08
C LEU A 32 3.65 -5.25 -11.49
N VAL A 33 3.55 -4.17 -12.26
CA VAL A 33 3.87 -2.81 -11.79
C VAL A 33 2.94 -2.38 -10.65
N LEU A 34 1.64 -2.64 -10.76
CA LEU A 34 0.67 -2.33 -9.71
C LEU A 34 0.93 -3.14 -8.43
N GLY A 35 1.28 -4.43 -8.56
CA GLY A 35 1.65 -5.26 -7.43
C GLY A 35 2.92 -4.78 -6.72
N LEU A 36 3.95 -4.40 -7.47
CA LEU A 36 5.18 -3.82 -6.92
C LEU A 36 4.89 -2.49 -6.20
N LEU A 37 4.09 -1.61 -6.81
CA LEU A 37 3.71 -0.34 -6.21
C LEU A 37 2.90 -0.55 -4.91
N GLY A 38 1.94 -1.46 -4.89
CA GLY A 38 1.18 -1.80 -3.69
C GLY A 38 2.09 -2.29 -2.55
N ALA A 39 3.07 -3.15 -2.87
CA ALA A 39 4.06 -3.61 -1.89
C ALA A 39 4.91 -2.48 -1.33
N ASP A 40 5.33 -1.52 -2.16
CA ASP A 40 6.14 -0.38 -1.71
C ASP A 40 5.33 0.62 -0.88
N ILE A 41 4.06 0.84 -1.20
CA ILE A 41 3.15 1.66 -0.40
C ILE A 41 2.92 1.00 0.97
N ARG A 42 2.73 -0.32 1.03
CA ARG A 42 2.61 -1.06 2.29
C ARG A 42 3.83 -0.86 3.18
N LYS A 43 5.04 -1.00 2.63
CA LYS A 43 6.30 -0.74 3.38
C LYS A 43 6.39 0.70 3.89
N CYS A 44 5.89 1.67 3.11
CA CYS A 44 5.81 3.06 3.58
C CYS A 44 4.88 3.20 4.78
N GLY A 45 3.71 2.55 4.75
CA GLY A 45 2.77 2.50 5.87
C GLY A 45 3.40 1.91 7.13
N GLU A 46 4.06 0.75 7.00
CA GLU A 46 4.76 0.07 8.09
C GLU A 46 5.86 0.95 8.71
N ALA A 47 6.66 1.63 7.86
CA ALA A 47 7.72 2.52 8.32
C ALA A 47 7.17 3.76 9.06
N MET A 48 6.03 4.30 8.62
CA MET A 48 5.36 5.41 9.29
C MET A 48 4.75 4.98 10.62
N GLU A 49 4.05 3.85 10.66
CA GLU A 49 3.47 3.28 11.87
C GLU A 49 4.54 2.98 12.93
N ALA A 50 5.68 2.42 12.52
CA ALA A 50 6.81 2.18 13.40
C ALA A 50 7.35 3.49 14.00
N ARG A 51 7.43 4.57 13.21
CA ARG A 51 7.87 5.90 13.69
C ARG A 51 6.90 6.51 14.67
N GLU A 52 5.59 6.45 14.40
CA GLU A 52 4.56 6.99 15.31
C GLU A 52 4.51 6.19 16.61
N THR A 53 4.61 4.86 16.54
CA THR A 53 4.70 3.99 17.72
C THR A 53 5.94 4.30 18.55
N ALA A 54 7.08 4.59 17.91
CA ALA A 54 8.31 4.96 18.61
C ALA A 54 8.18 6.31 19.33
N LYS A 55 7.54 7.31 18.70
CA LYS A 55 7.27 8.62 19.32
C LYS A 55 6.35 8.51 20.53
N ALA A 56 5.31 7.69 20.45
CA ALA A 56 4.34 7.51 21.54
C ALA A 56 4.92 6.81 22.79
N ARG A 57 6.11 6.20 22.67
CA ARG A 57 6.82 5.52 23.77
C ARG A 57 7.86 6.40 24.48
N LEU A 58 8.11 7.61 23.98
CA LEU A 58 8.97 8.62 24.58
C LEU A 58 8.15 9.59 25.45
#